data_AF-A0A847C7C2-F1
#
_entry.id   AF-A0A847C7C2-F1
#
_cell.length_a   1.000
_cell.length_b   1.000
_cell.length_c   1.000
_cell.angle_alpha   90.00
_cell.angle_beta   90.00
_cell.angle_gamma   90.00
#
_symmetry.space_group_name_H-M   'P 1'
#
loop_
_entity.id
_entity.type
_entity.pdbx_description
1 polymer ?
#
loop_
_entity_poly.entity_id
_entity_poly.type
_entity_poly.pdbx_seq_one_letter_code
_entity_poly.pdbx_strand_id
1 'polypeptide(L)'
;MEFPYEAFTVTKNDNEYTVETELNSPAEIYWSASPDGFSDDHALETFTKKTVFSDPAYGIRIYFHIICGGRYYVAAARSIEAGNMLNLRDLGGYETSDGGGFVRYGQMFRSDMLCLCGEENIEKLERLRIRHVLDFRSTFDVTTKGGVYADPHLRGSSYELIQVYDDTDERFSFTFEDVVSNRESLEKAYEIIFNTYKTSVFGSPAYKKLFRYLADGSAPL
;
A
#
# COMPACT_ATOMS: atom_id res chain seq x y z
N MET A 1 15.19 14.76 -5.07
CA MET A 1 14.06 13.86 -5.32
C MET A 1 12.87 14.51 -4.65
N GLU A 2 11.93 15.01 -5.43
CA GLU A 2 10.68 15.57 -4.88
C GLU A 2 9.80 14.37 -4.48
N PHE A 3 9.33 14.35 -3.23
CA PHE A 3 8.39 13.32 -2.80
C PHE A 3 7.05 13.58 -3.48
N PRO A 4 6.29 12.53 -3.86
CA PRO A 4 4.99 12.72 -4.48
C PRO A 4 4.07 13.52 -3.53
N TYR A 5 3.44 14.55 -4.07
CA TYR A 5 2.57 15.45 -3.33
C TYR A 5 1.26 14.76 -2.95
N GLU A 6 0.81 15.00 -1.71
CA GLU A 6 -0.48 14.57 -1.17
C GLU A 6 -1.24 15.83 -0.74
N ALA A 7 -2.44 16.05 -1.29
CA ALA A 7 -3.25 17.23 -0.95
C ALA A 7 -3.79 17.17 0.48
N PHE A 8 -4.08 15.96 0.97
CA PHE A 8 -4.56 15.69 2.32
C PHE A 8 -3.82 14.49 2.91
N THR A 9 -3.20 14.69 4.07
CA THR A 9 -2.57 13.63 4.84
C THR A 9 -3.56 13.10 5.86
N VAL A 10 -3.74 11.79 5.90
CA VAL A 10 -4.65 11.13 6.84
C VAL A 10 -3.86 10.17 7.72
N THR A 11 -3.95 10.39 9.02
CA THR A 11 -3.40 9.48 10.05
C THR A 11 -4.55 8.89 10.84
N LYS A 12 -4.50 7.59 11.11
CA LYS A 12 -5.40 6.91 12.03
C LYS A 12 -4.60 6.45 13.25
N ASN A 13 -5.07 6.79 14.44
CA ASN A 13 -4.54 6.27 15.71
C ASN A 13 -5.70 5.67 16.48
N ASP A 14 -5.71 4.35 16.67
CA ASP A 14 -6.78 3.61 17.33
C ASP A 14 -8.18 3.94 16.76
N ASN A 15 -8.94 4.76 17.50
CA ASN A 15 -10.32 5.14 17.20
C ASN A 15 -10.45 6.61 16.78
N GLU A 16 -9.37 7.25 16.33
CA GLU A 16 -9.34 8.65 15.94
C GLU A 16 -8.65 8.83 14.59
N TYR A 17 -9.24 9.67 13.74
CA TYR A 17 -8.61 10.15 12.51
C TYR A 17 -8.15 11.58 12.68
N THR A 18 -6.96 11.87 12.15
CA THR A 18 -6.46 13.22 11.90
C THR A 18 -6.35 13.42 10.39
N VAL A 19 -6.93 14.50 9.88
CA VAL A 19 -6.80 14.91 8.48
C VAL A 19 -6.17 16.30 8.42
N GLU A 20 -5.08 16.42 7.66
CA GLU A 20 -4.27 17.64 7.54
C GLU A 20 -4.07 18.03 6.07
N THR A 21 -4.01 19.33 5.79
CA THR A 21 -3.77 19.87 4.43
C THR A 21 -2.98 21.18 4.47
N GLU A 22 -2.15 21.38 3.44
CA GLU A 22 -1.48 22.65 3.18
C GLU A 22 -2.31 23.61 2.32
N LEU A 23 -3.47 23.17 1.81
CA LEU A 23 -4.41 24.04 1.10
C LEU A 23 -4.96 25.13 2.04
N ASN A 24 -5.36 26.28 1.48
CA ASN A 24 -5.80 27.44 2.27
C ASN A 24 -7.32 27.68 2.23
N SER A 25 -8.02 26.97 1.35
CA SER A 25 -9.48 27.06 1.26
C SER A 25 -10.12 26.20 2.36
N PRO A 26 -11.31 26.59 2.85
CA PRO A 26 -12.13 25.69 3.66
C PRO A 26 -12.43 24.40 2.89
N ALA A 27 -12.38 23.29 3.62
CA ALA A 27 -12.56 21.92 3.15
C ALA A 27 -13.77 21.31 3.85
N GLU A 28 -14.80 20.95 3.08
CA GLU A 28 -15.96 20.19 3.55
C GLU A 28 -15.62 18.70 3.47
N ILE A 29 -15.74 17.97 4.57
CA ILE A 29 -15.33 16.56 4.66
C ILE A 29 -16.50 15.63 4.97
N TYR A 30 -16.51 14.52 4.26
CA TYR A 30 -17.48 13.43 4.36
C TYR A 30 -16.74 12.11 4.49
N TRP A 31 -17.35 11.12 5.14
CA TRP A 31 -16.78 9.77 5.21
C TRP A 31 -17.53 8.78 4.32
N SER A 32 -16.83 7.74 3.88
CA SER A 32 -17.42 6.64 3.12
C SER A 32 -16.66 5.34 3.34
N ALA A 33 -17.35 4.22 3.17
CA ALA A 33 -16.73 2.90 3.07
C ALA A 33 -16.24 2.58 1.64
N SER A 34 -16.43 3.50 0.69
CA SER A 34 -16.05 3.38 -0.72
C SER A 34 -15.20 4.58 -1.15
N PRO A 35 -14.12 4.39 -1.93
CA PRO A 35 -13.37 5.51 -2.51
C PRO A 35 -14.10 6.17 -3.69
N ASP A 36 -15.15 5.53 -4.22
CA ASP A 36 -15.81 5.92 -5.47
C ASP A 36 -17.08 6.76 -5.26
N GLY A 37 -17.43 7.08 -4.01
CA GLY A 37 -18.57 7.96 -3.72
C GLY A 37 -18.93 8.00 -2.24
N PHE A 38 -19.71 9.01 -1.88
CA PHE A 38 -20.21 9.28 -0.53
C PHE A 38 -21.68 9.73 -0.57
N SER A 39 -22.31 9.80 0.61
CA SER A 39 -23.65 10.35 0.81
C SER A 39 -23.57 11.64 1.62
N ASP A 40 -24.48 12.59 1.38
CA ASP A 40 -24.58 13.83 2.16
C ASP A 40 -24.84 13.56 3.65
N ASP A 41 -25.51 12.44 3.97
CA ASP A 41 -25.75 11.98 5.35
C ASP A 41 -24.45 11.59 6.10
N HIS A 42 -23.31 11.50 5.41
CA HIS A 42 -22.00 11.21 6.00
C HIS A 42 -21.12 12.46 6.17
N ALA A 43 -21.70 13.66 6.14
CA ALA A 43 -20.98 14.89 6.46
C ALA A 43 -20.38 14.83 7.87
N LEU A 44 -19.14 15.29 8.01
CA LEU A 44 -18.46 15.42 9.30
C LEU A 44 -18.42 16.89 9.73
N GLU A 45 -17.58 17.71 9.10
CA GLU A 45 -17.46 19.14 9.39
C GLU A 45 -16.77 19.91 8.24
N THR A 46 -16.55 21.21 8.43
CA THR A 46 -15.70 22.04 7.56
C THR A 46 -14.43 22.45 8.32
N PHE A 47 -13.26 22.32 7.69
CA PHE A 47 -11.97 22.67 8.31
C PHE A 47 -11.03 23.37 7.30
N THR A 48 -10.00 24.08 7.76
CA THR A 48 -9.07 24.80 6.85
C THR A 48 -7.68 24.19 6.78
N LYS A 49 -7.19 23.58 7.87
CA LYS A 49 -5.82 23.04 7.93
C LYS A 49 -5.76 21.67 8.56
N LYS A 50 -6.52 21.48 9.62
CA LYS A 50 -6.56 20.24 10.38
C LYS A 50 -7.95 20.00 10.93
N THR A 51 -8.35 18.75 10.94
CA THR A 51 -9.52 18.24 11.68
C THR A 51 -9.13 16.93 12.37
N VAL A 52 -9.81 16.66 13.49
CA VAL A 52 -9.66 15.43 14.27
C VAL A 52 -11.06 14.97 14.68
N PHE A 53 -11.38 13.71 14.43
CA PHE A 53 -12.67 13.12 14.80
C PHE A 53 -12.56 11.64 15.10
N SER A 54 -13.51 11.13 15.87
CA SER A 54 -13.62 9.70 16.19
C SER A 54 -13.92 8.88 14.93
N ASP A 55 -13.44 7.63 14.88
CA ASP A 55 -13.71 6.70 13.79
C ASP A 55 -15.23 6.55 13.58
N PRO A 56 -15.77 7.00 12.43
CA PRO A 56 -17.21 7.00 12.20
C PRO A 56 -17.77 5.60 11.99
N ALA A 57 -16.94 4.60 11.65
CA ALA A 57 -17.37 3.23 11.48
C ALA A 57 -16.22 2.24 11.76
N TYR A 58 -16.13 1.83 13.02
CA TYR A 58 -15.09 0.92 13.51
C TYR A 58 -15.03 -0.40 12.70
N GLY A 59 -13.80 -0.81 12.36
CA GLY A 59 -13.53 -2.08 11.67
C GLY A 59 -13.84 -2.07 10.17
N ILE A 60 -14.20 -0.91 9.60
CA ILE A 60 -14.36 -0.69 8.17
C ILE A 60 -13.27 0.28 7.70
N ARG A 61 -12.76 0.08 6.47
CA ARG A 61 -11.83 1.03 5.87
C ARG A 61 -12.59 2.29 5.48
N ILE A 62 -12.14 3.43 5.99
CA ILE A 62 -12.76 4.74 5.73
C ILE A 62 -11.98 5.47 4.64
N TYR A 63 -12.74 6.07 3.74
CA TYR A 63 -12.28 7.04 2.75
C TYR A 63 -12.96 8.37 3.04
N PHE A 64 -12.17 9.44 3.07
CA PHE A 64 -12.64 10.80 3.23
C PHE A 64 -12.82 11.44 1.86
N HIS A 65 -14.02 11.93 1.63
CA HIS A 65 -14.38 12.70 0.46
C HIS A 65 -14.37 14.16 0.85
N ILE A 66 -13.59 14.97 0.13
CA ILE A 66 -13.28 16.33 0.55
C ILE A 66 -13.52 17.29 -0.61
N ILE A 67 -14.32 18.32 -0.38
CA ILE A 67 -14.53 19.43 -1.32
C ILE A 67 -13.76 20.64 -0.77
N CYS A 68 -12.74 21.08 -1.49
CA CYS A 68 -11.87 22.18 -1.05
C CYS A 68 -11.50 23.07 -2.23
N GLY A 69 -11.79 24.37 -2.12
CA GLY A 69 -11.48 25.35 -3.17
C GLY A 69 -12.16 25.04 -4.52
N GLY A 70 -13.33 24.41 -4.50
CA GLY A 70 -14.07 24.00 -5.71
C GLY A 70 -13.52 22.74 -6.40
N ARG A 71 -12.52 22.06 -5.82
CA ARG A 71 -11.99 20.77 -6.29
C ARG A 71 -12.39 19.66 -5.32
N TYR A 72 -12.60 18.47 -5.87
CA TYR A 72 -12.93 17.26 -5.14
C TYR A 72 -11.71 16.36 -4.96
N TYR A 73 -11.56 15.81 -3.76
CA TYR A 73 -10.46 14.95 -3.35
C TYR A 73 -11.00 13.72 -2.62
N VAL A 74 -10.24 12.64 -2.71
CA VAL A 74 -10.40 11.45 -1.85
C VAL A 74 -9.11 11.30 -1.06
N ALA A 75 -9.21 11.01 0.23
CA ALA A 75 -8.08 10.81 1.11
C ALA A 75 -8.35 9.65 2.08
N ALA A 76 -7.34 8.87 2.42
CA ALA A 76 -7.48 7.79 3.41
C ALA A 76 -6.13 7.52 4.09
N ALA A 77 -6.19 6.96 5.30
CA ALA A 77 -4.99 6.45 5.95
C ALA A 77 -4.37 5.36 5.07
N ARG A 78 -3.14 5.61 4.61
CA ARG A 78 -2.42 4.68 3.73
C ARG A 78 -1.90 3.49 4.50
N SER A 79 -1.36 3.69 5.70
CA SER A 79 -0.98 2.58 6.58
C SER A 79 -2.24 1.89 7.07
N ILE A 80 -2.30 0.58 6.88
CA ILE A 80 -3.44 -0.24 7.31
C ILE A 80 -2.96 -1.14 8.43
N GLU A 81 -3.58 -1.00 9.60
CA GLU A 81 -3.28 -1.83 10.75
C GLU A 81 -3.94 -3.21 10.59
N ALA A 82 -3.11 -4.25 10.54
CA ALA A 82 -3.53 -5.63 10.41
C ALA A 82 -2.65 -6.54 11.31
N GLY A 83 -2.67 -6.27 12.61
CA GLY A 83 -1.90 -7.03 13.60
C GLY A 83 -0.40 -6.87 13.39
N ASN A 84 0.31 -8.00 13.30
CA ASN A 84 1.78 -8.02 13.13
C ASN A 84 2.23 -7.87 11.67
N MET A 85 1.31 -7.61 10.73
CA MET A 85 1.68 -7.39 9.35
C MET A 85 2.46 -6.09 9.20
N LEU A 86 3.62 -6.18 8.57
CA LEU A 86 4.47 -5.04 8.30
C LEU A 86 4.16 -4.45 6.93
N ASN A 87 4.27 -3.13 6.85
CA ASN A 87 4.22 -2.37 5.60
C ASN A 87 2.95 -2.55 4.75
N LEU A 88 1.83 -2.99 5.33
CA LEU A 88 0.54 -3.03 4.65
C LEU A 88 0.06 -1.60 4.36
N ARG A 89 0.04 -1.23 3.07
CA ARG A 89 -0.31 0.12 2.65
C ARG A 89 -1.16 0.13 1.39
N ASP A 90 -2.12 1.05 1.36
CA ASP A 90 -2.78 1.49 0.13
C ASP A 90 -1.87 2.48 -0.62
N LEU A 91 -1.76 2.33 -1.93
CA LEU A 91 -0.92 3.16 -2.79
C LEU A 91 -1.69 4.31 -3.48
N GLY A 92 -2.95 4.53 -3.10
CA GLY A 92 -3.71 5.71 -3.50
C GLY A 92 -3.25 7.03 -2.88
N GLY A 93 -3.72 8.13 -3.45
CA GLY A 93 -3.56 9.49 -2.91
C GLY A 93 -2.39 10.31 -3.47
N TYR A 94 -1.49 9.70 -4.23
CA TYR A 94 -0.39 10.42 -4.88
C TYR A 94 -0.89 11.23 -6.07
N GLU A 95 -0.46 12.49 -6.18
CA GLU A 95 -0.73 13.31 -7.36
C GLU A 95 -0.08 12.71 -8.62
N THR A 96 -0.80 12.71 -9.74
CA THR A 96 -0.25 12.30 -11.03
C THR A 96 0.74 13.35 -11.52
N SER A 97 1.78 12.93 -12.27
CA SER A 97 2.84 13.84 -12.71
C SER A 97 2.38 14.98 -13.63
N ASP A 98 1.21 14.84 -14.25
CA ASP A 98 0.57 15.87 -15.07
C ASP A 98 -0.33 16.82 -14.26
N GLY A 99 -0.46 16.62 -12.94
CA GLY A 99 -1.33 17.38 -12.04
C GLY A 99 -2.83 17.18 -12.28
N GLY A 100 -3.20 16.27 -13.20
CA GLY A 100 -4.57 16.06 -13.64
C GLY A 100 -5.45 15.33 -12.62
N GLY A 101 -4.85 14.58 -11.70
CA GLY A 101 -5.59 13.81 -10.72
C GLY A 101 -4.70 13.16 -9.67
N PHE A 102 -5.24 12.13 -9.03
CA PHE A 102 -4.57 11.37 -7.99
C PHE A 102 -4.70 9.88 -8.26
N VAL A 103 -3.71 9.09 -7.84
CA VAL A 103 -3.81 7.62 -7.84
C VAL A 103 -5.01 7.22 -7.00
N ARG A 104 -5.90 6.40 -7.56
CA ARG A 104 -7.13 5.97 -6.90
C ARG A 104 -6.83 5.06 -5.70
N TYR A 105 -7.46 5.35 -4.58
CA TYR A 105 -7.43 4.50 -3.39
C TYR A 105 -8.16 3.17 -3.60
N GLY A 106 -7.77 2.16 -2.83
CA GLY A 106 -8.42 0.85 -2.84
C GLY A 106 -8.19 0.04 -4.12
N GLN A 107 -7.21 0.41 -4.95
CA GLN A 107 -6.90 -0.29 -6.21
C GLN A 107 -5.63 -1.13 -6.12
N MET A 108 -4.63 -0.66 -5.39
CA MET A 108 -3.35 -1.35 -5.25
C MET A 108 -2.84 -1.23 -3.83
N PHE A 109 -2.56 -2.36 -3.22
CA PHE A 109 -1.94 -2.46 -1.92
C PHE A 109 -0.52 -3.01 -2.05
N ARG A 110 0.30 -2.75 -1.04
CA ARG A 110 1.57 -3.45 -0.84
C ARG A 110 1.65 -3.93 0.60
N SER A 111 2.37 -5.00 0.84
CA SER A 111 2.71 -5.46 2.19
C SER A 111 4.05 -6.19 2.18
N ASP A 112 4.53 -6.54 3.36
CA ASP A 112 5.44 -7.67 3.52
C ASP A 112 4.67 -9.00 3.35
N MET A 113 5.34 -10.14 3.57
CA MET A 113 4.71 -11.47 3.60
C MET A 113 3.49 -11.52 4.52
N LEU A 114 2.44 -12.19 4.07
CA LEU A 114 1.16 -12.29 4.78
C LEU A 114 1.13 -13.44 5.79
N CYS A 115 2.11 -14.36 5.77
CA CYS A 115 2.16 -15.54 6.64
C CYS A 115 2.15 -15.24 8.16
N LEU A 116 2.47 -14.02 8.58
CA LEU A 116 2.41 -13.58 9.97
C LEU A 116 1.04 -13.00 10.38
N CYS A 117 0.06 -13.03 9.48
CA CYS A 117 -1.30 -12.59 9.73
C CYS A 117 -2.03 -13.63 10.60
N GLY A 118 -2.40 -13.24 11.83
CA GLY A 118 -3.32 -14.05 12.64
C GLY A 118 -4.73 -14.08 12.04
N GLU A 119 -5.54 -15.10 12.39
CA GLU A 119 -6.88 -15.31 11.83
C GLU A 119 -7.78 -14.07 11.89
N GLU A 120 -7.76 -13.33 13.00
CA GLU A 120 -8.53 -12.08 13.19
C GLU A 120 -8.17 -10.97 12.18
N ASN A 121 -6.94 -10.98 11.65
CA ASN A 121 -6.46 -9.98 10.71
C ASN A 121 -6.69 -10.42 9.25
N ILE A 122 -6.87 -11.73 8.99
CA ILE A 122 -7.29 -12.24 7.68
C ILE A 122 -8.66 -11.64 7.32
N GLU A 123 -9.62 -11.62 8.25
CA GLU A 123 -10.91 -10.99 8.00
C GLU A 123 -10.81 -9.51 7.63
N LYS A 124 -9.85 -8.78 8.22
CA LYS A 124 -9.59 -7.38 7.87
C LYS A 124 -9.06 -7.25 6.44
N LEU A 125 -8.16 -8.14 6.03
CA LEU A 125 -7.68 -8.19 4.65
C LEU A 125 -8.78 -8.53 3.66
N GLU A 126 -9.65 -9.50 3.99
CA GLU A 126 -10.79 -9.86 3.14
C GLU A 126 -11.77 -8.69 2.94
N ARG A 127 -11.91 -7.80 3.93
CA ARG A 127 -12.72 -6.58 3.80
C ARG A 127 -12.12 -5.55 2.83
N LEU A 128 -10.83 -5.63 2.52
CA LEU A 128 -10.21 -4.83 1.45
C LEU A 128 -10.65 -5.31 0.05
N ARG A 129 -11.26 -6.50 -0.04
CA ARG A 129 -11.74 -7.10 -1.29
C ARG A 129 -10.65 -7.23 -2.35
N ILE A 130 -9.43 -7.58 -1.91
CA ILE A 130 -8.31 -7.89 -2.78
C ILE A 130 -8.71 -9.06 -3.68
N ARG A 131 -8.67 -8.87 -5.00
CA ARG A 131 -9.00 -9.89 -6.00
C ARG A 131 -7.79 -10.72 -6.40
N HIS A 132 -6.59 -10.15 -6.35
CA HIS A 132 -5.37 -10.81 -6.80
C HIS A 132 -4.20 -10.52 -5.85
N VAL A 133 -3.73 -11.55 -5.15
CA VAL A 133 -2.47 -11.48 -4.39
C VAL A 133 -1.33 -11.88 -5.33
N LEU A 134 -0.44 -10.94 -5.61
CA LEU A 134 0.73 -11.15 -6.46
C LEU A 134 1.98 -11.25 -5.59
N ASP A 135 2.45 -12.47 -5.35
CA ASP A 135 3.60 -12.72 -4.49
C ASP A 135 4.89 -12.63 -5.30
N PHE A 136 5.73 -11.65 -4.96
CA PHE A 136 6.96 -11.33 -5.68
C PHE A 136 8.17 -12.11 -5.16
N ARG A 137 8.00 -12.90 -4.11
CA ARG A 137 9.05 -13.68 -3.47
C ARG A 137 9.56 -14.79 -4.39
N SER A 138 10.71 -15.32 -4.01
CA SER A 138 11.32 -16.46 -4.67
C SER A 138 10.60 -17.77 -4.26
N THR A 139 10.74 -18.85 -5.03
CA THR A 139 10.16 -20.15 -4.62
C THR A 139 10.82 -20.66 -3.35
N PHE A 140 12.10 -20.39 -3.18
CA PHE A 140 12.84 -20.71 -1.96
C PHE A 140 12.22 -20.03 -0.74
N ASP A 141 11.93 -18.73 -0.80
CA ASP A 141 11.37 -17.97 0.33
C ASP A 141 10.03 -18.55 0.81
N VAL A 142 9.17 -18.94 -0.13
CA VAL A 142 7.83 -19.46 0.18
C VAL A 142 7.89 -20.92 0.70
N THR A 143 8.80 -21.74 0.19
CA THR A 143 8.83 -23.20 0.50
C THR A 143 9.77 -23.56 1.64
N THR A 144 10.74 -22.70 1.98
CA THR A 144 11.71 -22.97 3.04
C THR A 144 11.03 -23.15 4.40
N LYS A 145 11.63 -24.01 5.26
CA LYS A 145 11.06 -24.49 6.52
C LYS A 145 9.70 -25.19 6.39
N GLY A 146 9.42 -25.82 5.25
CA GLY A 146 8.20 -26.63 5.07
C GLY A 146 6.94 -25.81 4.83
N GLY A 147 7.07 -24.64 4.19
CA GLY A 147 5.92 -23.79 3.88
C GLY A 147 5.44 -22.91 5.03
N VAL A 148 6.22 -22.76 6.10
CA VAL A 148 5.91 -21.85 7.23
C VAL A 148 5.70 -20.40 6.78
N TYR A 149 6.33 -20.01 5.68
CA TYR A 149 6.20 -18.67 5.10
C TYR A 149 5.16 -18.59 3.98
N ALA A 150 4.35 -19.63 3.77
CA ALA A 150 3.23 -19.57 2.83
C ALA A 150 2.19 -18.56 3.33
N ASP A 151 1.75 -17.69 2.44
CA ASP A 151 0.72 -16.71 2.76
C ASP A 151 -0.65 -17.39 2.92
N PRO A 152 -1.50 -16.91 3.85
CA PRO A 152 -2.86 -17.42 3.97
C PRO A 152 -3.66 -17.14 2.69
N HIS A 153 -4.56 -18.06 2.36
CA HIS A 153 -5.51 -17.81 1.29
C HIS A 153 -6.56 -16.79 1.74
N LEU A 154 -6.69 -15.69 1.01
CA LEU A 154 -7.76 -14.71 1.22
C LEU A 154 -9.00 -15.13 0.42
N ARG A 155 -10.16 -15.24 1.06
CA ARG A 155 -11.37 -15.68 0.38
C ARG A 155 -11.75 -14.72 -0.75
N GLY A 156 -11.97 -15.28 -1.94
CA GLY A 156 -12.36 -14.52 -3.13
C GLY A 156 -11.19 -13.85 -3.85
N SER A 157 -9.94 -14.08 -3.40
CA SER A 157 -8.74 -13.67 -4.12
C SER A 157 -8.13 -14.86 -4.88
N SER A 158 -7.48 -14.59 -6.01
CA SER A 158 -6.46 -15.48 -6.54
C SER A 158 -5.14 -15.23 -5.83
N TYR A 159 -4.25 -16.22 -5.83
CA TYR A 159 -2.87 -16.08 -5.40
C TYR A 159 -1.95 -16.53 -6.53
N GLU A 160 -0.96 -15.71 -6.87
CA GLU A 160 0.02 -16.02 -7.91
C GLU A 160 1.43 -15.68 -7.44
N LEU A 161 2.30 -16.69 -7.35
CA LEU A 161 3.73 -16.49 -7.16
C LEU A 161 4.37 -16.05 -8.48
N ILE A 162 4.71 -14.77 -8.58
CA ILE A 162 5.32 -14.14 -9.74
C ILE A 162 6.65 -13.49 -9.33
N GLN A 163 7.66 -14.33 -9.20
CA GLN A 163 8.99 -13.96 -8.71
C GLN A 163 9.57 -12.76 -9.48
N VAL A 164 10.10 -11.79 -8.73
CA VAL A 164 10.91 -10.71 -9.34
C VAL A 164 12.33 -11.18 -9.59
N TYR A 165 12.83 -12.10 -8.76
CA TYR A 165 14.17 -12.68 -8.83
C TYR A 165 14.08 -14.20 -8.83
N ASP A 166 14.95 -14.84 -9.61
CA ASP A 166 15.10 -16.30 -9.64
C ASP A 166 15.82 -16.77 -8.36
N ASP A 167 15.48 -17.95 -7.85
CA ASP A 167 16.18 -18.62 -6.74
C ASP A 167 17.69 -18.81 -7.05
N THR A 168 18.09 -18.84 -8.32
CA THR A 168 19.50 -18.93 -8.73
C THR A 168 20.23 -17.58 -8.75
N ASP A 169 19.55 -16.49 -8.42
CA ASP A 169 20.10 -15.14 -8.48
C ASP A 169 20.98 -14.84 -7.25
N GLU A 170 22.27 -15.15 -7.38
CA GLU A 170 23.27 -14.94 -6.33
C GLU A 170 23.43 -13.47 -5.90
N ARG A 171 22.85 -12.50 -6.63
CA ARG A 171 22.90 -11.08 -6.28
C ARG A 171 22.37 -10.80 -4.87
N PHE A 172 21.50 -11.65 -4.32
CA PHE A 172 20.93 -11.47 -2.98
C PHE A 172 21.50 -12.41 -1.92
N SER A 173 22.58 -13.14 -2.22
CA SER A 173 23.22 -14.05 -1.27
C SER A 173 24.18 -13.31 -0.33
N PHE A 174 23.68 -12.31 0.42
CA PHE A 174 24.43 -11.66 1.48
C PHE A 174 23.61 -11.57 2.77
N THR A 175 24.22 -11.94 3.89
CA THR A 175 23.65 -11.81 5.22
C THR A 175 23.80 -10.38 5.75
N PHE A 176 23.04 -10.02 6.79
CA PHE A 176 23.25 -8.73 7.46
C PHE A 176 24.69 -8.60 7.97
N GLU A 177 25.23 -9.70 8.52
CA GLU A 177 26.63 -9.80 8.94
C GLU A 177 27.62 -9.56 7.78
N ASP A 178 27.34 -10.07 6.58
CA ASP A 178 28.15 -9.79 5.40
C ASP A 178 28.17 -8.29 5.08
N VAL A 179 27.05 -7.58 5.23
CA VAL A 179 26.97 -6.14 4.95
C VAL A 179 27.73 -5.29 5.99
N VAL A 180 27.65 -5.64 7.28
CA VAL A 180 28.21 -4.81 8.37
C VAL A 180 29.61 -5.19 8.81
N SER A 181 30.17 -6.28 8.26
CA SER A 181 31.44 -6.84 8.73
C SER A 181 32.65 -5.96 8.44
N ASN A 182 32.68 -5.25 7.30
CA ASN A 182 33.72 -4.26 7.01
C ASN A 182 33.27 -3.28 5.90
N ARG A 183 34.06 -2.23 5.67
CA ARG A 183 33.77 -1.19 4.68
C ARG A 183 33.68 -1.71 3.25
N GLU A 184 34.56 -2.63 2.85
CA GLU A 184 34.57 -3.21 1.51
C GLU A 184 33.30 -4.03 1.25
N SER A 185 32.87 -4.83 2.22
CA SER A 185 31.62 -5.57 2.12
C SER A 185 30.39 -4.65 2.07
N LEU A 186 30.39 -3.55 2.83
CA LEU A 186 29.33 -2.55 2.77
C LEU A 186 29.26 -1.88 1.39
N GLU A 187 30.41 -1.50 0.82
CA GLU A 187 30.48 -0.91 -0.53
C GLU A 187 29.97 -1.89 -1.59
N LYS A 188 30.34 -3.17 -1.50
CA LYS A 188 29.84 -4.23 -2.37
C LYS A 188 28.33 -4.42 -2.25
N ALA A 189 27.79 -4.47 -1.03
CA ALA A 189 26.35 -4.57 -0.79
C ALA A 189 25.60 -3.37 -1.36
N TYR A 190 26.13 -2.16 -1.18
CA TYR A 190 25.58 -0.94 -1.77
C TYR A 190 25.53 -1.04 -3.30
N GLU A 191 26.62 -1.44 -3.96
CA GLU A 191 26.65 -1.59 -5.41
C GLU A 191 25.63 -2.61 -5.92
N ILE A 192 25.51 -3.75 -5.25
CA ILE A 192 24.55 -4.80 -5.58
C ILE A 192 23.11 -4.27 -5.46
N ILE A 193 22.77 -3.64 -4.33
CA ILE A 193 21.44 -3.06 -4.10
C ILE A 193 21.16 -1.98 -5.15
N PHE A 194 22.10 -1.06 -5.36
CA PHE A 194 21.93 0.03 -6.33
C PHE A 194 21.69 -0.48 -7.75
N ASN A 195 22.52 -1.43 -8.21
CA ASN A 195 22.39 -2.02 -9.55
C ASN A 195 21.11 -2.85 -9.70
N THR A 196 20.69 -3.52 -8.63
CA THR A 196 19.40 -4.20 -8.57
C THR A 196 18.27 -3.22 -8.82
N TYR A 197 18.14 -2.17 -7.99
CA TYR A 197 17.06 -1.18 -8.15
C TYR A 197 17.04 -0.53 -9.53
N LYS A 198 18.21 -0.38 -10.18
CA LYS A 198 18.32 0.14 -11.55
C LYS A 198 17.74 -0.80 -12.62
N THR A 199 17.72 -2.10 -12.37
CA THR A 199 17.41 -3.13 -13.38
C THR A 199 16.15 -3.95 -13.09
N SER A 200 15.68 -4.03 -11.84
CA SER A 200 14.61 -4.96 -11.44
C SER A 200 13.23 -4.65 -12.00
N VAL A 201 12.94 -3.38 -12.30
CA VAL A 201 11.61 -2.97 -12.76
C VAL A 201 11.45 -3.15 -14.27
N PHE A 202 12.44 -2.73 -15.04
CA PHE A 202 12.35 -2.70 -16.50
C PHE A 202 12.61 -4.08 -17.09
N GLY A 203 11.63 -4.59 -17.85
CA GLY A 203 11.72 -5.91 -18.49
C GLY A 203 11.30 -7.08 -17.59
N SER A 204 10.97 -6.83 -16.31
CA SER A 204 10.50 -7.88 -15.39
C SER A 204 9.10 -8.40 -15.78
N PRO A 205 8.93 -9.73 -15.98
CA PRO A 205 7.63 -10.33 -16.21
C PRO A 205 6.64 -10.09 -15.06
N ALA A 206 7.12 -10.06 -13.82
CA ALA A 206 6.31 -9.83 -12.63
C ALA A 206 5.67 -8.43 -12.65
N TYR A 207 6.48 -7.37 -12.81
CA TYR A 207 5.97 -6.00 -12.94
C TYR A 207 5.08 -5.83 -14.17
N LYS A 208 5.43 -6.46 -15.31
CA LYS A 208 4.57 -6.42 -16.50
C LYS A 208 3.19 -7.03 -16.24
N LYS A 209 3.12 -8.11 -15.46
CA LYS A 209 1.86 -8.74 -15.07
C LYS A 209 1.07 -7.85 -14.11
N LEU A 210 1.71 -7.32 -13.08
CA LEU A 210 1.13 -6.31 -12.17
C LEU A 210 0.44 -5.17 -12.93
N PHE A 211 1.15 -4.53 -13.86
CA PHE A 211 0.60 -3.41 -14.62
C PHE A 211 -0.51 -3.82 -15.59
N ARG A 212 -0.50 -5.06 -16.11
CA ARG A 212 -1.62 -5.58 -16.91
C ARG A 212 -2.89 -5.74 -16.06
N TYR A 213 -2.80 -6.31 -14.86
CA TYR A 213 -3.94 -6.40 -13.95
C TYR A 213 -4.56 -5.02 -13.67
N LEU A 214 -3.73 -4.00 -13.46
CA LEU A 214 -4.19 -2.62 -13.29
C LEU A 214 -4.85 -2.08 -14.57
N ALA A 215 -4.20 -2.22 -15.72
CA ALA A 215 -4.69 -1.70 -17.01
C ALA A 215 -6.00 -2.37 -17.46
N ASP A 216 -6.16 -3.67 -17.17
CA ASP A 216 -7.34 -4.46 -17.52
C ASP A 216 -8.52 -4.25 -16.54
N GLY A 217 -8.37 -3.37 -15.53
CA GLY A 217 -9.40 -3.11 -14.53
C GLY A 217 -9.66 -4.29 -13.59
N SER A 218 -8.63 -5.11 -13.34
CA SER A 218 -8.70 -6.30 -12.48
C SER A 218 -8.38 -6.01 -11.00
N ALA A 219 -8.00 -4.78 -10.66
CA ALA A 219 -7.86 -4.28 -9.28
C ALA A 219 -9.16 -4.43 -8.44
N PRO A 220 -9.12 -4.68 -7.12
CA PRO A 220 -7.95 -4.47 -6.27
C PRO A 220 -6.95 -5.63 -6.27
N LEU A 221 -5.68 -5.29 -6.15
CA LEU A 221 -4.54 -6.21 -6.00
C LEU A 221 -3.69 -5.82 -4.79
#